data_AF-A0A6I2V2R8-F1
#
_entry.id   AF-A0A6I2V2R8-F1
#
_cell.length_a   1.000
_cell.length_b   1.000
_cell.length_c   1.000
_cell.angle_alpha   90.00
_cell.angle_beta   90.00
_cell.angle_gamma   90.00
#
_symmetry.space_group_name_H-M   'P 1'
#
loop_
_entity.id
_entity.type
_entity.pdbx_description
1 polymer ?
#
loop_
_entity_poly.entity_id
_entity_poly.type
_entity_poly.pdbx_seq_one_letter_code
_entity_poly.pdbx_strand_id
1 'polypeptide(L)'
;LQAVRDLGHATPEEVAEKVRATHPGINLSTVYRNLETLENVGLVLHTHLGHGGATYHAAEELTHLHLVCSVCGDIGDAPIDTAANFVNTLSDDYGFKTDVTHFAIYGTCQKCSK
;
A
#
# COMPACT_ATOMS: atom_id res chain seq x y z
N LEU A 1 -0.30 -10.65 10.65
CA LEU A 1 0.38 -10.99 9.38
C LEU A 1 -0.52 -11.72 8.40
N GLN A 2 -1.04 -12.92 8.72
CA GLN A 2 -1.89 -13.67 7.76
C GLN A 2 -3.08 -12.86 7.24
N ALA A 3 -3.79 -12.14 8.11
CA ALA A 3 -4.90 -11.27 7.69
C ALA A 3 -4.47 -10.18 6.68
N VAL A 4 -3.25 -9.66 6.79
CA VAL A 4 -2.72 -8.65 5.85
C VAL A 4 -2.44 -9.32 4.49
N ARG A 5 -1.73 -10.45 4.48
CA ARG A 5 -1.47 -11.25 3.26
C ARG A 5 -2.74 -11.64 2.51
N ASP A 6 -3.76 -12.08 3.24
CA ASP A 6 -5.03 -12.50 2.62
C ASP A 6 -5.79 -11.34 1.95
N LEU A 7 -5.58 -10.11 2.43
CA LEU A 7 -6.25 -8.91 1.92
C LEU A 7 -5.43 -8.20 0.83
N GLY A 8 -4.13 -8.45 0.76
CA GLY A 8 -3.20 -7.71 -0.09
C GLY A 8 -2.94 -6.31 0.47
N HIS A 9 -3.87 -5.38 0.23
CA HIS A 9 -3.86 -4.02 0.79
C HIS A 9 -5.06 -3.81 1.70
N ALA A 10 -4.81 -3.43 2.95
CA ALA A 10 -5.88 -3.27 3.92
C ALA A 10 -5.64 -2.12 4.89
N THR A 11 -6.68 -1.36 5.15
CA THR A 11 -6.75 -0.44 6.30
C THR A 11 -6.69 -1.22 7.62
N PRO A 12 -6.25 -0.60 8.72
CA PRO A 12 -6.31 -1.21 10.06
C PRO A 12 -7.70 -1.71 10.43
N GLU A 13 -8.77 -1.04 9.99
CA GLU A 13 -10.16 -1.42 10.19
C GLU A 13 -10.52 -2.74 9.49
N GLU A 14 -10.12 -2.90 8.23
CA GLU A 14 -10.32 -4.13 7.45
C GLU A 14 -9.52 -5.29 8.03
N VAL A 15 -8.27 -5.05 8.44
CA VAL A 15 -7.46 -6.04 9.16
C VAL A 15 -8.15 -6.44 10.46
N ALA A 16 -8.67 -5.49 11.22
CA ALA A 16 -9.38 -5.77 12.46
C ALA A 16 -10.65 -6.60 12.22
N GLU A 17 -11.41 -6.30 11.17
CA GLU A 17 -12.59 -7.06 10.78
C GLU A 17 -12.23 -8.50 10.41
N LYS A 18 -11.19 -8.70 9.59
CA LYS A 18 -10.71 -10.02 9.21
C LYS A 18 -10.23 -10.82 10.43
N VAL A 19 -9.50 -10.21 11.35
CA VAL A 19 -8.99 -10.89 12.55
C VAL A 19 -10.12 -11.25 13.52
N ARG A 20 -11.16 -10.41 13.64
CA ARG A 20 -12.33 -10.69 14.50
C ARG A 20 -13.03 -12.00 14.14
N ALA A 21 -12.96 -12.46 12.91
CA ALA A 21 -13.51 -13.76 12.51
C ALA A 21 -12.88 -14.95 13.26
N THR A 22 -11.63 -14.81 13.71
CA THR A 22 -10.91 -15.84 14.50
C THR A 22 -10.71 -15.44 15.96
N HIS A 23 -10.67 -14.14 16.26
CA HIS A 23 -10.46 -13.58 17.60
C HIS A 23 -11.50 -12.47 17.89
N PRO A 24 -12.75 -12.83 18.22
CA PRO A 24 -13.87 -11.86 18.31
C PRO A 24 -13.68 -10.70 19.29
N GLY A 25 -12.86 -10.89 20.33
CA GLY A 25 -12.61 -9.88 21.38
C GLY A 25 -11.47 -8.90 21.08
N ILE A 26 -10.83 -8.97 19.91
CA ILE A 26 -9.70 -8.10 19.61
C ILE A 26 -10.14 -6.63 19.49
N ASN A 27 -9.44 -5.73 20.19
CA ASN A 27 -9.66 -4.30 20.11
C ASN A 27 -8.87 -3.71 18.93
N LEU A 28 -9.43 -2.67 18.28
CA LEU A 28 -8.78 -1.98 17.16
C LEU A 28 -7.39 -1.42 17.54
N SER A 29 -7.23 -0.85 18.75
CA SER A 29 -5.92 -0.38 19.23
C SER A 29 -4.86 -1.48 19.29
N THR A 30 -5.26 -2.73 19.56
CA THR A 30 -4.36 -3.88 19.53
C THR A 30 -3.93 -4.20 18.11
N VAL A 31 -4.80 -4.03 17.12
CA VAL A 31 -4.46 -4.20 15.71
C VAL A 31 -3.44 -3.15 15.28
N TYR A 32 -3.67 -1.87 15.59
CA TYR A 32 -2.70 -0.80 15.32
C TYR A 32 -1.30 -1.09 15.89
N ARG A 33 -1.21 -1.42 17.19
CA ARG A 33 0.10 -1.75 17.83
C ARG A 33 0.79 -2.94 17.17
N ASN A 34 0.02 -3.95 16.74
CA ASN A 34 0.60 -5.11 16.06
C ASN A 34 1.05 -4.77 14.64
N LEU A 35 0.31 -3.94 13.90
CA LEU A 35 0.73 -3.46 12.57
C LEU A 35 2.02 -2.66 12.66
N GLU A 36 2.12 -1.73 13.61
CA GLU A 36 3.34 -0.98 13.91
C GLU A 36 4.51 -1.92 14.29
N THR A 37 4.24 -2.94 15.10
CA THR A 37 5.26 -3.93 15.46
C THR A 37 5.75 -4.71 14.24
N LEU A 38 4.83 -5.15 13.37
CA LEU A 38 5.15 -5.87 12.14
C LEU A 38 5.92 -5.00 11.15
N GLU A 39 5.61 -3.72 11.09
CA GLU A 39 6.32 -2.74 10.27
C GLU A 39 7.74 -2.51 10.77
N ASN A 40 7.91 -2.34 12.09
CA ASN A 40 9.22 -2.16 12.71
C ASN A 40 10.17 -3.34 12.45
N VAL A 41 9.64 -4.55 12.26
CA VAL A 41 10.43 -5.74 11.89
C VAL A 41 10.47 -6.00 10.38
N GLY A 42 9.91 -5.11 9.56
CA GLY A 42 9.94 -5.17 8.10
C GLY A 42 9.06 -6.26 7.47
N LEU A 43 8.04 -6.76 8.17
CA LEU A 43 7.14 -7.79 7.66
C LEU A 43 5.93 -7.21 6.91
N VAL A 44 5.55 -5.98 7.23
CA VAL A 44 4.52 -5.23 6.53
C VAL A 44 5.05 -3.84 6.21
N LEU A 45 4.46 -3.22 5.21
CA LEU A 45 4.71 -1.83 4.85
C LEU A 45 3.38 -1.10 4.81
N HIS A 46 3.41 0.19 5.10
CA HIS A 46 2.26 1.05 4.85
C HIS A 46 2.46 1.89 3.60
N THR A 47 1.37 2.10 2.88
CA THR A 47 1.28 2.99 1.72
C THR A 47 0.08 3.90 1.93
N HIS A 48 0.19 5.15 1.49
CA HIS A 48 -0.94 6.06 1.46
C HIS A 48 -1.67 5.97 0.11
N LEU A 49 -2.75 5.19 0.08
CA LEU A 49 -3.63 5.05 -1.08
C LEU A 49 -4.77 6.07 -1.01
N GLY A 50 -4.70 7.09 -1.87
CA GLY A 50 -5.76 8.11 -1.93
C GLY A 50 -5.78 9.05 -0.72
N HIS A 51 -6.96 9.60 -0.45
CA HIS A 51 -7.22 10.47 0.72
C HIS A 51 -7.62 9.68 1.97
N GLY A 52 -7.53 8.35 1.94
CA GLY A 52 -7.85 7.46 3.05
C GLY A 52 -6.73 7.36 4.09
N GLY A 53 -6.99 6.58 5.15
CA GLY A 53 -5.96 6.16 6.10
C GLY A 53 -4.88 5.31 5.43
N ALA A 54 -3.74 5.15 6.11
CA ALA A 54 -2.68 4.28 5.63
C ALA A 54 -3.19 2.84 5.44
N THR A 55 -2.85 2.23 4.30
CA THR A 55 -3.12 0.82 4.02
C THR A 55 -1.85 0.02 4.20
N TYR A 56 -1.97 -1.16 4.79
CA TYR A 56 -0.87 -2.08 5.06
C TYR A 56 -0.90 -3.24 4.07
N HIS A 57 0.28 -3.66 3.63
CA HIS A 57 0.49 -4.86 2.82
C HIS A 57 1.73 -5.62 3.29
N ALA A 58 1.86 -6.88 2.87
CA ALA A 58 3.04 -7.67 3.22
C ALA A 58 4.27 -7.12 2.46
N ALA A 59 5.42 -7.03 3.14
CA ALA A 59 6.63 -6.45 2.54
C ALA A 59 7.13 -7.22 1.29
N GLU A 60 6.74 -8.50 1.14
CA GLU A 60 7.05 -9.34 0.00
C GLU A 60 6.17 -9.08 -1.24
N GLU A 61 5.10 -8.28 -1.11
CA GLU A 61 4.16 -7.97 -2.20
C GLU A 61 4.54 -6.71 -3.00
N LEU A 62 5.70 -6.11 -2.71
CA LEU A 62 6.29 -4.95 -3.40
C LEU A 62 6.64 -5.22 -4.87
N THR A 63 5.63 -5.40 -5.70
CA THR A 63 5.77 -5.87 -7.09
C THR A 63 5.09 -4.95 -8.10
N HIS A 64 4.34 -3.95 -7.63
CA HIS A 64 3.53 -3.07 -8.46
C HIS A 64 3.48 -1.64 -7.91
N LEU A 65 3.11 -0.72 -8.79
CA LEU A 65 2.80 0.68 -8.48
C LEU A 65 1.29 0.81 -8.32
N HIS A 66 0.85 1.57 -7.34
CA HIS A 66 -0.55 1.92 -7.20
C HIS A 66 -0.89 3.15 -8.00
N LEU A 67 -1.96 3.07 -8.78
CA LEU A 67 -2.54 4.16 -9.53
C LEU A 67 -3.86 4.57 -8.88
N VAL A 68 -3.98 5.83 -8.46
CA VAL A 68 -5.21 6.35 -7.84
C VAL A 68 -5.84 7.40 -8.73
N CYS A 69 -7.10 7.20 -9.10
CA CYS A 69 -7.86 8.19 -9.86
C CYS A 69 -8.27 9.37 -8.97
N SER A 70 -7.80 10.58 -9.28
CA SER A 70 -8.16 11.81 -8.56
C SER A 70 -9.63 12.23 -8.73
N VAL A 71 -10.37 11.61 -9.65
CA VAL A 71 -11.79 11.95 -9.91
C VAL A 71 -12.73 11.00 -9.18
N CYS A 72 -12.55 9.69 -9.34
CA CYS A 72 -13.47 8.68 -8.79
C CYS A 72 -12.87 7.86 -7.64
N GLY A 73 -11.59 8.02 -7.33
CA GLY A 73 -10.90 7.25 -6.28
C GLY A 73 -10.59 5.80 -6.64
N ASP A 74 -10.88 5.35 -7.87
CA ASP A 74 -10.58 3.99 -8.32
C ASP A 74 -9.08 3.70 -8.22
N ILE A 75 -8.74 2.54 -7.65
CA ILE A 75 -7.36 2.09 -7.43
C ILE A 75 -7.07 0.98 -8.44
N GLY A 76 -5.97 1.12 -9.16
CA GLY A 76 -5.47 0.08 -10.04
C GLY A 76 -3.97 -0.12 -9.85
N ASP A 77 -3.43 -1.15 -10.51
CA ASP A 77 -2.03 -1.53 -10.37
C ASP A 77 -1.31 -1.46 -11.72
N ALA A 78 -0.05 -1.06 -11.69
CA ALA A 78 0.87 -1.17 -12.82
C ALA A 78 2.11 -1.97 -12.43
N PRO A 79 2.72 -2.75 -13.35
CA PRO A 79 3.98 -3.43 -13.08
C PRO A 79 5.05 -2.44 -12.62
N ILE A 80 5.86 -2.79 -11.61
CA ILE A 80 6.91 -1.91 -11.07
C ILE A 80 7.91 -1.46 -12.14
N ASP A 81 8.19 -2.31 -13.13
CA ASP A 81 9.08 -2.02 -14.26
C ASP A 81 8.61 -0.84 -15.12
N THR A 82 7.33 -0.44 -15.01
CA THR A 82 6.79 0.76 -15.66
C THR A 82 7.53 2.03 -15.22
N ALA A 83 8.07 2.05 -14.00
CA ALA A 83 8.82 3.18 -13.45
C ALA A 83 10.35 3.03 -13.60
N ALA A 84 10.85 1.95 -14.21
CA ALA A 84 12.29 1.62 -14.21
C ALA A 84 13.16 2.76 -14.74
N ASN A 85 12.79 3.36 -15.88
CA ASN A 85 13.54 4.48 -16.45
C ASN A 85 13.57 5.71 -15.53
N PHE A 86 12.45 6.02 -14.87
CA PHE A 86 12.37 7.15 -13.94
C PHE A 86 13.27 6.93 -12.72
N VAL A 87 13.22 5.73 -12.13
CA VAL A 87 14.09 5.35 -11.01
C VAL A 87 15.56 5.44 -11.40
N ASN A 88 15.92 4.95 -12.59
CA ASN A 88 17.29 5.00 -13.08
C ASN A 88 17.74 6.45 -13.28
N THR A 89 16.93 7.31 -13.91
CA THR A 89 17.25 8.74 -14.06
C THR A 89 17.49 9.43 -12.72
N LEU A 90 16.65 9.17 -11.70
CA LEU A 90 16.85 9.74 -10.37
C LEU A 90 18.14 9.27 -9.71
N SER A 91 18.49 8.00 -9.88
CA SER A 91 19.74 7.45 -9.38
C SER A 91 20.95 8.03 -10.11
N ASP A 92 20.95 8.02 -11.44
CA ASP A 92 22.12 8.33 -12.27
C ASP A 92 22.42 9.83 -12.31
N ASP A 93 21.38 10.66 -12.49
CA ASP A 93 21.55 12.09 -12.69
C ASP A 93 21.56 12.87 -11.36
N TYR A 94 20.92 12.32 -10.33
CA TYR A 94 20.71 13.01 -9.05
C TYR A 94 21.25 12.26 -7.83
N GLY A 95 21.78 11.04 -7.98
CA GLY A 95 22.22 10.22 -6.85
C GLY A 95 21.09 9.84 -5.88
N PHE A 96 19.83 9.92 -6.32
CA PHE A 96 18.66 9.78 -5.48
C PHE A 96 18.07 8.37 -5.60
N LYS A 97 18.31 7.54 -4.57
CA LYS A 97 17.68 6.23 -4.46
C LYS A 97 16.25 6.39 -3.95
N THR A 98 15.29 6.15 -4.84
CA THR A 98 13.87 6.29 -4.54
C THR A 98 13.21 4.92 -4.41
N ASP A 99 12.21 4.83 -3.53
CA ASP A 99 11.26 3.72 -3.50
C ASP A 99 9.93 4.21 -4.09
N VAL A 100 9.62 3.76 -5.31
CA VAL A 100 8.40 4.14 -6.05
C VAL A 100 7.17 3.36 -5.62
N THR A 101 7.33 2.34 -4.77
CA THR A 101 6.21 1.51 -4.28
C THR A 101 5.58 2.07 -3.00
N HIS A 102 6.31 2.95 -2.31
CA HIS A 102 5.87 3.54 -1.04
C HIS A 102 4.71 4.54 -1.18
N PHE A 103 4.47 5.06 -2.40
CA PHE A 103 3.42 6.04 -2.67
C PHE A 103 2.57 5.65 -3.87
N ALA A 104 1.28 6.00 -3.80
CA ALA A 104 0.40 5.97 -4.96
C ALA A 104 0.74 7.08 -5.97
N ILE A 105 0.68 6.74 -7.25
CA ILE A 105 0.74 7.67 -8.37
C ILE A 105 -0.68 8.14 -8.68
N TYR A 106 -0.91 9.44 -8.57
CA TYR A 106 -2.21 10.04 -8.84
C TYR A 106 -2.35 10.43 -10.30
N GLY A 107 -3.55 10.21 -10.86
CA GLY A 107 -3.90 10.57 -12.23
C GLY A 107 -5.40 10.53 -12.48
N THR A 108 -5.81 10.46 -13.73
CA THR A 108 -7.22 10.29 -14.12
C THR A 108 -7.39 8.98 -14.85
N CYS A 109 -8.28 8.10 -14.37
CA CYS A 109 -8.52 6.82 -15.02
C CYS A 109 -9.26 7.00 -16.35
N GLN A 110 -9.17 5.97 -17.21
CA GLN A 110 -9.80 5.99 -18.53
C GLN A 110 -11.33 6.19 -18.49
N LYS A 111 -12.00 5.81 -17.38
CA LYS A 111 -13.44 6.02 -17.20
C LYS A 111 -13.77 7.50 -16.99
N CYS A 112 -12.88 8.25 -16.33
CA CYS A 112 -13.06 9.66 -15.98
C CYS A 112 -12.42 10.62 -16.99
N SER A 113 -11.53 10.15 -17.84
CA SER A 113 -10.91 10.95 -18.92
C SER A 113 -11.77 11.02 -20.19
N LYS A 114 -13.03 10.59 -20.11
CA LYS A 114 -14.00 10.57 -21.22
C LYS A 114 -15.03 11.67 -21.05
#